data_AF-A0A8B9YCN0-F1
#
_entry.id   AF-A0A8B9YCN0-F1
#
_cell.length_a   1.000
_cell.length_b   1.000
_cell.length_c   1.000
_cell.angle_alpha   90.00
_cell.angle_beta   90.00
_cell.angle_gamma   90.00
#
_symmetry.space_group_name_H-M   'P 1'
#
loop_
_entity.id
_entity.type
_entity.pdbx_description
1 polymer ?
#
loop_
_entity_poly.entity_id
_entity_poly.type
_entity_poly.pdbx_seq_one_letter_code
_entity_poly.pdbx_strand_id
1 'polypeptide(L)' 'MAEESSKAVKYYTLEEIQKHNNSKSTWLILHYKVYDLTKFLEEVSAAAR' A
#
# COMPACT_ATOMS: atom_id res chain seq x y z
N MET A 1 25.88 -8.68 13.05
CA MET A 1 25.44 -7.38 12.52
C MET A 1 24.24 -7.65 11.62
N ALA A 2 23.03 -7.43 12.10
CA ALA A 2 21.81 -7.53 11.29
C ALA A 2 21.06 -6.23 11.51
N GLU A 3 20.89 -5.48 10.43
CA GLU A 3 20.30 -4.15 10.43
C GLU A 3 18.86 -4.22 10.93
N GLU A 4 18.61 -3.58 12.07
CA GLU A 4 17.26 -3.23 12.51
C GLU A 4 16.67 -2.25 11.50
N SER A 5 15.93 -2.80 10.53
CA SER A 5 15.13 -2.02 9.59
C SER A 5 14.02 -1.34 10.39
N SER A 6 14.32 -0.14 10.90
CA SER A 6 13.35 0.77 11.49
C SER A 6 12.28 1.04 10.43
N LYS A 7 11.14 0.32 10.51
CA LYS A 7 10.00 0.58 9.65
C LYS A 7 9.44 1.95 10.04
N ALA A 8 9.94 2.99 9.39
CA ALA A 8 9.44 4.34 9.54
C ALA A 8 7.94 4.33 9.27
N VAL A 9 7.14 4.69 10.28
CA VAL A 9 5.70 4.85 10.12
C VAL A 9 5.48 6.06 9.24
N LYS A 10 5.04 5.82 8.01
CA LYS A 10 4.61 6.90 7.10
C LYS A 10 3.16 7.23 7.41
N TYR A 11 2.90 8.50 7.65
CA TYR A 11 1.57 9.05 7.80
C TYR A 11 1.12 9.62 6.46
N TYR A 12 -0.14 9.39 6.12
CA TYR A 12 -0.76 9.86 4.89
C TYR A 12 -2.02 10.63 5.24
N THR A 13 -2.30 11.69 4.48
CA THR A 13 -3.57 12.41 4.59
C THR A 13 -4.68 11.67 3.84
N LEU A 14 -5.93 11.90 4.23
CA LEU A 14 -7.07 11.30 3.51
C LEU A 14 -7.13 11.73 2.04
N GLU A 15 -6.73 12.97 1.73
CA GLU A 15 -6.66 13.47 0.35
C GLU A 15 -5.63 12.70 -0.49
N GLU A 16 -4.49 12.33 0.09
CA GLU A 16 -3.49 11.50 -0.58
C GLU A 16 -4.03 10.09 -0.80
N ILE A 17 -4.62 9.48 0.23
CA ILE A 17 -5.18 8.13 0.14
C ILE A 17 -6.29 8.06 -0.92
N GLN A 18 -7.12 9.10 -1.05
CA GLN A 18 -8.17 9.18 -2.07
C GLN A 18 -7.64 9.23 -3.50
N LYS A 19 -6.44 9.80 -3.73
CA LYS A 19 -5.79 9.77 -5.05
C LYS A 19 -5.32 8.36 -5.42
N HIS A 20 -5.06 7.51 -4.44
CA HIS A 20 -4.71 6.09 -4.57
C HIS A 20 -5.95 5.17 -4.50
N ASN A 21 -6.96 5.49 -5.32
CA ASN A 21 -8.18 4.67 -5.52
C ASN A 21 -8.33 4.24 -6.99
N ASN A 22 -7.23 4.02 -7.69
CA ASN A 22 -7.23 3.57 -9.08
C ASN A 22 -6.76 2.12 -9.17
N SER A 23 -7.12 1.43 -10.26
CA SER A 23 -6.85 -0.01 -10.45
C SER A 23 -5.38 -0.44 -10.33
N LYS A 24 -4.44 0.53 -10.35
CA LYS A 24 -3.00 0.31 -10.24
C LYS A 24 -2.42 0.70 -8.89
N SER A 25 -3.19 1.35 -8.01
CA SER A 25 -2.76 1.76 -6.68
C SER A 25 -4.00 1.91 -5.82
N THR A 26 -4.30 0.86 -5.05
CA THR A 26 -5.46 0.82 -4.15
C THR A 26 -4.95 0.73 -2.73
N TRP A 27 -5.26 1.74 -1.92
CA TRP A 27 -4.92 1.77 -0.49
C TRP A 27 -6.15 1.52 0.37
N LEU A 28 -6.00 0.72 1.42
CA LEU A 28 -7.08 0.35 2.33
C LEU A 28 -6.78 0.84 3.75
N ILE A 29 -7.77 1.42 4.42
CA ILE A 29 -7.63 1.83 5.82
C ILE A 29 -8.34 0.79 6.69
N LEU A 30 -7.59 0.11 7.57
CA LEU A 30 -8.14 -0.82 8.55
C LEU A 30 -7.64 -0.42 9.95
N HIS A 31 -8.56 -0.19 10.88
CA HIS A 31 -8.23 0.21 12.26
C HIS A 31 -7.24 1.40 12.33
N TYR A 32 -7.49 2.45 11.55
CA TYR A 32 -6.62 3.63 11.46
C TYR A 32 -5.20 3.38 10.93
N LYS A 33 -4.94 2.22 10.34
CA LYS A 33 -3.70 1.90 9.63
C LYS A 33 -3.96 1.86 8.13
N VAL A 34 -3.05 2.44 7.37
CA VAL A 34 -3.08 2.43 5.91
C VAL A 34 -2.33 1.19 5.41
N TYR A 35 -2.97 0.43 4.54
CA TYR A 35 -2.44 -0.76 3.89
C TYR A 35 -2.37 -0.51 2.39
N ASP A 36 -1.17 -0.68 1.82
CA ASP A 36 -0.97 -0.63 0.38
C ASP A 36 -1.32 -2.00 -0.24
N LEU A 37 -2.43 -2.06 -0.99
CA LEU A 37 -2.84 -3.27 -1.72
C LEU A 37 -2.29 -3.29 -3.16
N THR A 38 -1.56 -2.25 -3.57
CA THR A 38 -0.94 -2.13 -4.89
C THR A 38 -0.11 -3.36 -5.26
N LYS A 39 0.69 -3.85 -4.31
CA LYS A 39 1.52 -5.07 -4.49
C LYS A 39 0.70 -6.33 -4.76
N PHE A 40 -0.49 -6.44 -4.18
CA PHE A 40 -1.36 -7.60 -4.39
C PHE A 40 -2.06 -7.56 -5.74
N LEU A 41 -2.40 -6.36 -6.25
CA LEU A 41 -3.05 -6.22 -7.55
C LEU A 41 -2.09 -6.48 -8.73
N GLU A 42 -0.83 -6.08 -8.59
CA GLU A 42 0.19 -6.32 -9.63
C GLU A 42 0.47 -7.82 -9.84
N GLU A 43 0.50 -8.61 -8.76
CA GLU A 43 0.71 -10.05 -8.81
C GLU A 43 -0.43 -10.80 -9.54
N VAL A 44 -1.68 -10.38 -9.33
CA VAL A 44 -2.84 -10.95 -10.04
C VAL A 44 -2.84 -10.60 -11.53
N SER A 45 -2.35 -9.42 -11.91
CA SER A 45 -2.21 -9.06 -13.34
C SER A 45 -1.10 -9.84 -14.03
N ALA A 46 -0.05 -10.25 -13.31
CA ALA A 46 1.06 -11.01 -13.87
C ALA A 46 0.75 -12.50 -14.02
N ALA A 47 -0.08 -13.06 -13.14
CA ALA A 47 -0.46 -14.48 -13.16
C ALA A 47 -1.44 -14.87 -14.30
N ALA A 48 -1.94 -13.90 -15.06
CA ALA A 48 -2.81 -14.12 -16.23
C ALA A 48 -2.04 -14.20 -17.57
N ARG A 49 -0.71 -14.35 -17.55
CA ARG A 49 0.11 -14.63 -18.75
C ARG A 49 0.53 -16.08 -18.83
#